data_AF-S5YT17-F1
#
_entry.id   AF-S5YT17-F1
#
_cell.length_a   1.000
_cell.length_b   1.000
_cell.length_c   1.000
_cell.angle_alpha   90.00
_cell.angle_beta   90.00
_cell.angle_gamma   90.00
#
_symmetry.space_group_name_H-M   'P 1'
#
loop_
_entity.id
_entity.type
_entity.pdbx_description
1 polymer ?
#
loop_
_entity_poly.entity_id
_entity_poly.type
_entity_poly.pdbx_seq_one_letter_code
_entity_poly.pdbx_strand_id
1 'polypeptide(L)' 'MLASLVATCKMSSVNPVDYIANTLQAILDGHPKSRIEDLMPWHFSQTSRLAA' A
#
# COMPACT_ATOMS: atom_id res chain seq x y z
N MET A 1 -1.45 -13.36 10.56
CA MET A 1 -0.71 -12.59 9.54
C MET A 1 -1.43 -11.31 9.12
N LEU A 2 -2.70 -11.37 8.67
CA LEU A 2 -3.48 -10.17 8.29
C LEU A 2 -3.57 -9.08 9.40
N ALA A 3 -3.77 -9.48 10.65
CA ALA A 3 -3.82 -8.54 11.78
C ALA A 3 -2.52 -7.72 11.96
N SER A 4 -1.35 -8.30 11.67
CA SER A 4 -0.06 -7.59 11.74
C SER A 4 0.05 -6.56 10.61
N LEU A 5 -0.40 -6.90 9.40
CA LEU A 5 -0.43 -5.96 8.28
C LEU A 5 -1.36 -4.78 8.57
N VAL A 6 -2.55 -5.06 9.11
CA VAL A 6 -3.52 -4.04 9.54
C VAL A 6 -2.91 -3.14 10.62
N ALA A 7 -2.23 -3.71 11.61
CA ALA A 7 -1.53 -2.94 12.64
C ALA A 7 -0.47 -2.01 12.03
N THR A 8 0.34 -2.50 11.08
CA THR A 8 1.34 -1.67 10.38
C THR A 8 0.70 -0.54 9.56
N CYS A 9 -0.42 -0.80 8.87
CA CYS A 9 -1.17 0.23 8.15
C CYS A 9 -1.66 1.31 9.12
N LYS A 10 -2.23 0.91 10.26
CA LYS A 10 -2.68 1.84 11.31
C LYS A 10 -1.53 2.66 11.89
N MET A 11 -0.38 2.05 12.15
CA MET A 11 0.83 2.76 12.61
C MET A 11 1.35 3.78 11.57
N SER A 12 1.13 3.48 10.29
CA SER A 12 1.50 4.37 9.17
C SER A 12 0.41 5.39 8.82
N SER A 13 -0.68 5.47 9.60
CA SER A 13 -1.86 6.31 9.31
C SER A 13 -2.49 6.04 7.93
N VAL A 14 -2.45 4.79 7.48
CA VAL A 14 -2.99 4.34 6.20
C VAL A 14 -4.20 3.44 6.42
N ASN A 15 -5.24 3.64 5.61
CA ASN A 15 -6.39 2.75 5.60
C ASN A 15 -5.98 1.38 5.02
N PRO A 16 -6.11 0.28 5.80
CA PRO A 16 -5.68 -1.04 5.35
C PRO A 16 -6.48 -1.57 4.14
N VAL A 17 -7.74 -1.17 3.98
CA VAL A 17 -8.58 -1.60 2.85
C VAL A 17 -8.07 -0.97 1.55
N ASP A 18 -7.85 0.35 1.57
CA ASP A 18 -7.34 1.09 0.41
C ASP A 18 -5.94 0.62 0.03
N TYR A 19 -5.08 0.39 1.03
CA TYR A 19 -3.73 -0.14 0.82
C TYR A 19 -3.75 -1.47 0.07
N ILE A 20 -4.57 -2.43 0.52
CA ILE A 20 -4.66 -3.75 -0.11
C ILE A 20 -5.22 -3.63 -1.54
N ALA A 21 -6.29 -2.85 -1.72
CA ALA A 21 -6.91 -2.66 -3.03
C ALA A 21 -5.91 -2.11 -4.07
N ASN A 22 -5.23 -1.02 -3.74
CA ASN A 22 -4.25 -0.41 -4.63
C ASN A 22 -3.00 -1.26 -4.82
N THR A 23 -2.57 -2.02 -3.80
CA THR A 23 -1.43 -2.93 -3.92
C THR A 23 -1.76 -4.04 -4.93
N LEU A 24 -2.96 -4.61 -4.84
CA LEU A 24 -3.44 -5.61 -5.80
C LEU A 24 -3.57 -5.01 -7.19
N GLN A 25 -4.10 -3.79 -7.31
CA GLN A 25 -4.20 -3.05 -8.57
C GLN A 25 -2.81 -2.88 -9.21
N ALA A 26 -1.83 -2.37 -8.45
CA ALA A 26 -0.46 -2.19 -8.95
C ALA A 26 0.18 -3.52 -9.41
N ILE A 27 -0.06 -4.62 -8.69
CA ILE A 27 0.41 -5.95 -9.12
C ILE A 27 -0.24 -6.37 -10.44
N LEU A 28 -1.55 -6.15 -10.60
CA LEU A 28 -2.26 -6.44 -11.84
C LEU A 28 -1.77 -5.57 -13.01
N ASP A 29 -1.42 -4.31 -12.74
CA ASP A 29 -0.83 -3.37 -13.70
C ASP A 29 0.66 -3.67 -14.01
N GLY A 30 1.22 -4.73 -13.43
CA GLY A 30 2.56 -5.21 -13.75
C GLY A 30 3.67 -4.53 -12.96
N HIS A 31 3.39 -4.08 -11.72
CA HIS A 31 4.40 -3.46 -10.85
C HIS A 31 5.65 -4.34 -10.74
N PRO A 32 6.85 -3.81 -11.04
CA PRO A 32 8.05 -4.60 -11.07
C PRO A 32 8.42 -5.07 -9.66
N LYS A 33 8.70 -6.37 -9.53
CA LYS A 33 9.08 -6.99 -8.25
C LYS A 33 10.33 -6.36 -7.62
N SER A 34 11.21 -5.77 -8.43
CA SER A 34 12.40 -5.06 -7.95
C SER A 34 12.10 -3.77 -7.20
N ARG A 35 10.86 -3.24 -7.28
CA ARG A 35 10.42 -2.02 -6.58
C ARG A 35 9.36 -2.32 -5.52
N ILE A 36 9.50 -3.44 -4.83
CA ILE A 36 8.53 -3.86 -3.82
C ILE A 36 8.41 -2.85 -2.67
N GLU A 37 9.46 -2.07 -2.42
CA GLU A 37 9.45 -0.99 -1.42
C GLU A 37 8.39 0.09 -1.68
N ASP A 38 8.04 0.36 -2.96
CA ASP A 38 7.02 1.34 -3.34
C ASP A 38 5.61 0.90 -2.91
N LEU A 39 5.42 -0.41 -2.72
CA LEU A 39 4.16 -1.00 -2.29
C LEU A 39 4.03 -1.06 -0.77
N MET A 40 4.97 -0.50 0.00
CA MET A 40 4.88 -0.53 1.46
C MET A 40 3.92 0.54 1.98
N PRO A 41 3.21 0.31 3.11
CA PRO A 41 2.14 1.19 3.56
C PRO A 41 2.65 2.58 3.94
N TRP A 42 3.91 2.75 4.33
CA TRP A 42 4.48 4.08 4.58
C TRP A 42 4.69 4.92 3.30
N HIS A 43 4.84 4.30 2.13
CA HIS A 43 4.87 5.01 0.83
C HIS A 43 3.47 5.38 0.32
N PHE A 44 2.43 4.69 0.82
CA PHE A 44 1.06 4.86 0.36
C PHE A 44 0.46 6.25 0.65
N SER A 45 0.93 6.93 1.70
CA SER A 45 0.49 8.29 2.08
C SER A 45 0.86 9.37 1.03
N GLN A 46 1.84 9.11 0.15
CA GLN A 46 2.20 10.02 -0.95
C GLN A 46 1.35 9.78 -2.20
N THR A 47 1.03 8.52 -2.52
CA THR A 47 0.29 8.17 -3.75
C THR A 47 -1.19 8.58 -3.67
N SER A 48 -1.85 8.41 -2.51
CA SER A 48 -3.24 8.87 -2.33
C SER A 48 -3.40 10.39 -2.39
N ARG A 49 -2.33 11.14 -2.10
CA ARG A 49 -2.33 12.60 -2.17
C ARG A 49 -2.11 13.15 -3.58
N LEU A 50 -1.51 12.35 -4.47
CA LEU A 50 -1.25 12.70 -5.87
C LEU A 50 -2.42 12.34 -6.81
N ALA A 51 -3.42 11.62 -6.31
CA ALA A 51 -4.63 11.25 -7.04
C ALA A 51 -5.84 12.18 -6.77
N ALA A 52 -5.64 13.29 -6.06
CA ALA A 52 -6.67 14.28 -5.70
C ALA A 52 -6.51 15.59 -6.49
#